data_AF-A0A318CMZ7-F1
#
_entry.id   AF-A0A318CMZ7-F1
#
_cell.length_a   1.000
_cell.length_b   1.000
_cell.length_c   1.000
_cell.angle_alpha   90.00
_cell.angle_beta   90.00
_cell.angle_gamma   90.00
#
_symmetry.space_group_name_H-M   'P 1'
#
loop_
_entity.id
_entity.type
_entity.pdbx_description
1 polymer ?
#
loop_
_entity_poly.entity_id
_entity_poly.type
_entity_poly.pdbx_seq_one_letter_code
_entity_poly.pdbx_strand_id
1 'polypeptide(L)'
;MDTLAKRIRSLGEECGMVFRLVDEKGIPYDGDLEFDIPQLIIALSKATGSRSSTVVNGTQITALYLDGIRKSSYLIVLGEFLEDNAYRLLKTVIESHEANL
;
A
#
# COMPACT_ATOMS: atom_id res chain seq x y z
N MET A 1 12.54 1.53 -8.35
CA MET A 1 11.23 1.56 -7.68
C MET A 1 10.45 0.30 -7.98
N ASP A 2 10.50 -0.17 -9.22
CA ASP A 2 9.79 -1.35 -9.72
C ASP A 2 10.02 -2.62 -8.88
N THR A 3 11.26 -2.90 -8.46
CA THR A 3 11.55 -4.05 -7.58
C THR A 3 10.84 -3.96 -6.23
N LEU A 4 10.80 -2.77 -5.62
CA LEU A 4 10.09 -2.54 -4.37
C LEU A 4 8.58 -2.62 -4.58
N ALA A 5 8.06 -2.01 -5.65
CA ALA A 5 6.65 -2.03 -5.99
C ALA A 5 6.14 -3.48 -6.21
N LYS A 6 6.90 -4.31 -6.91
CA LYS A 6 6.62 -5.75 -7.08
C LYS A 6 6.60 -6.50 -5.75
N ARG A 7 7.59 -6.26 -4.88
CA ARG A 7 7.62 -6.87 -3.54
C ARG A 7 6.41 -6.46 -2.70
N ILE A 8 6.03 -5.19 -2.73
CA ILE A 8 4.86 -4.68 -2.00
C ILE A 8 3.58 -5.31 -2.54
N ARG A 9 3.44 -5.46 -3.86
CA ARG A 9 2.32 -6.18 -4.48
C ARG A 9 2.22 -7.62 -3.98
N SER A 10 3.32 -8.39 -4.08
CA SER A 10 3.36 -9.78 -3.62
C SER A 10 3.06 -9.91 -2.13
N LEU A 11 3.58 -9.02 -1.30
CA LEU A 11 3.28 -8.98 0.13
C LEU A 11 1.78 -8.81 0.38
N GLY A 12 1.12 -7.92 -0.37
CA GLY A 12 -0.33 -7.76 -0.29
C GLY A 12 -1.05 -9.07 -0.62
N GLU A 13 -0.72 -9.69 -1.75
CA GLU A 13 -1.33 -10.93 -2.24
C GLU A 13 -1.20 -12.07 -1.21
N GLU A 14 -0.01 -12.26 -0.64
CA GLU A 14 0.25 -13.29 0.39
C GLU A 14 -0.56 -13.07 1.67
N CYS A 15 -0.91 -11.82 1.97
CA CYS A 15 -1.70 -11.46 3.14
C CYS A 15 -3.21 -11.39 2.85
N GLY A 16 -3.65 -11.72 1.63
CA GLY A 16 -5.06 -11.59 1.23
C GLY A 16 -5.53 -10.15 1.08
N MET A 17 -4.62 -9.25 0.72
CA MET A 17 -4.87 -7.82 0.52
C MET A 17 -4.38 -7.34 -0.84
N VAL A 18 -4.78 -6.14 -1.22
CA VAL A 18 -4.23 -5.48 -2.41
C VAL A 18 -3.43 -4.27 -1.97
N PHE A 19 -2.11 -4.40 -2.12
CA PHE A 19 -1.16 -3.32 -1.87
C PHE A 19 -0.62 -2.76 -3.18
N ARG A 20 -0.54 -1.44 -3.29
CA ARG A 20 0.12 -0.75 -4.41
C ARG A 20 1.03 0.35 -3.90
N LEU A 21 2.23 0.41 -4.47
CA LEU A 21 3.10 1.55 -4.31
C LEU A 21 2.79 2.54 -5.43
N VAL A 22 2.44 3.77 -5.08
CA VAL A 22 2.06 4.81 -6.04
C VAL A 22 2.89 6.07 -5.86
N ASP A 23 2.97 6.88 -6.91
CA ASP A 23 3.55 8.22 -6.87
C ASP A 23 2.61 9.26 -6.26
N GLU A 24 3.03 10.53 -6.24
CA GLU A 24 2.24 11.65 -5.72
C GLU A 24 0.96 11.96 -6.51
N LYS A 25 0.84 11.43 -7.73
CA LYS A 25 -0.35 11.53 -8.57
C LYS A 25 -1.25 10.31 -8.43
N GLY A 26 -0.89 9.34 -7.59
CA GLY A 26 -1.64 8.09 -7.43
C GLY A 26 -1.41 7.11 -8.57
N ILE A 27 -0.34 7.28 -9.37
CA ILE A 27 -0.01 6.36 -10.45
C ILE A 27 0.82 5.21 -9.87
N PRO A 28 0.40 3.93 -10.06
CA PRO A 28 1.17 2.79 -9.60
C PRO A 28 2.54 2.67 -10.27
N TYR A 29 3.55 2.29 -9.48
CA TYR A 29 4.87 1.91 -10.01
C TYR A 29 4.89 0.48 -10.57
N ASP A 30 3.89 -0.34 -10.25
CA ASP A 30 3.75 -1.72 -10.73
C ASP A 30 2.29 -2.16 -10.70
N GLY A 31 1.84 -2.79 -11.79
CA GLY A 31 0.46 -3.20 -12.02
C GLY A 31 -0.49 -2.03 -12.31
N ASP A 32 -1.72 -2.37 -12.68
CA ASP A 32 -2.79 -1.40 -12.90
C ASP A 32 -3.76 -1.36 -11.72
N LEU A 33 -4.53 -0.28 -11.65
CA LEU A 33 -5.69 -0.11 -10.77
C LEU A 33 -6.94 0.06 -11.64
N GLU A 34 -8.05 -0.54 -11.23
CA GLU A 34 -9.33 -0.43 -11.94
C GLU A 34 -10.00 0.95 -11.78
N PHE A 35 -9.42 1.82 -10.96
CA PHE A 35 -9.93 3.15 -10.65
C PHE A 35 -8.80 4.11 -10.26
N ASP A 36 -9.09 5.41 -10.36
CA ASP A 36 -8.18 6.46 -9.93
C ASP A 36 -8.16 6.62 -8.40
N ILE A 37 -6.98 6.81 -7.84
CA ILE A 37 -6.84 7.10 -6.41
C ILE A 37 -7.19 8.58 -6.16
N PRO A 38 -8.15 8.87 -5.25
CA PRO A 38 -8.50 10.25 -4.95
C PRO A 38 -7.30 11.04 -4.41
N GLN A 39 -6.95 12.13 -5.08
CA GLN A 39 -5.82 12.98 -4.69
C GLN A 39 -5.93 13.53 -3.27
N LEU A 40 -7.16 13.70 -2.77
CA LEU A 40 -7.42 14.17 -1.42
C LEU A 40 -6.81 13.25 -0.35
N ILE A 41 -6.95 11.92 -0.48
CA ILE A 41 -6.41 10.99 0.53
C ILE A 41 -4.88 10.93 0.48
N ILE A 42 -4.29 11.07 -0.71
CA ILE A 42 -2.83 11.17 -0.89
C ILE A 42 -2.32 12.43 -0.16
N ALA A 43 -2.89 13.59 -0.47
CA ALA A 43 -2.51 14.86 0.15
C ALA A 43 -2.68 14.84 1.68
N LEU A 44 -3.81 14.32 2.17
CA LEU A 44 -4.10 14.24 3.60
C LEU A 44 -3.15 13.29 4.35
N SER A 45 -2.82 12.13 3.77
CA SER A 45 -1.88 11.19 4.40
C SER A 45 -0.51 11.83 4.62
N LYS A 46 -0.01 12.58 3.63
CA LYS A 46 1.25 13.33 3.74
C LYS A 46 1.15 14.50 4.73
N ALA A 47 0.07 15.28 4.66
CA ALA A 47 -0.11 16.46 5.52
C ALA A 47 -0.23 16.09 7.01
N THR A 48 -0.81 14.94 7.31
CA THR A 48 -1.03 14.48 8.69
C THR A 48 0.07 13.56 9.22
N GLY A 49 0.95 13.05 8.35
CA GLY A 49 1.90 11.99 8.71
C GLY A 49 1.21 10.69 9.14
N SER A 50 -0.06 10.51 8.76
CA SER A 50 -0.89 9.37 9.14
C SER A 50 -1.58 8.77 7.91
N ARG A 51 -2.42 7.76 8.13
CA ARG A 51 -3.25 7.19 7.07
C ARG A 51 -4.44 8.09 6.75
N SER A 52 -4.86 8.11 5.49
CA SER A 52 -6.13 8.71 5.06
C SER A 52 -6.92 7.72 4.23
N SER A 53 -8.23 7.63 4.45
CA SER A 53 -9.09 6.63 3.82
C SER A 53 -10.33 7.25 3.19
N THR A 54 -10.83 6.62 2.13
CA THR A 54 -12.12 6.94 1.51
C THR A 54 -12.72 5.67 0.88
N VAL A 55 -13.95 5.77 0.37
CA VAL A 55 -14.62 4.66 -0.32
C VAL A 55 -14.89 5.08 -1.76
N VAL A 56 -14.45 4.26 -2.73
CA VAL A 56 -14.72 4.44 -4.16
C VAL A 56 -15.31 3.14 -4.68
N ASN A 57 -16.45 3.22 -5.36
CA ASN A 57 -17.16 2.05 -5.91
C ASN A 57 -17.38 0.91 -4.90
N GLY A 58 -17.60 1.25 -3.62
CA GLY A 58 -17.80 0.28 -2.54
C GLY A 58 -16.51 -0.34 -1.99
N THR A 59 -15.33 0.00 -2.52
CA THR A 59 -14.03 -0.43 -2.00
C THR A 59 -13.41 0.65 -1.13
N GLN A 60 -13.03 0.30 0.09
CA GLN A 60 -12.22 1.19 0.92
C GLN A 60 -10.81 1.31 0.33
N ILE A 61 -10.33 2.54 0.19
CA ILE A 61 -8.97 2.86 -0.24
C ILE A 61 -8.32 3.60 0.90
N THR A 62 -7.13 3.15 1.31
CA THR A 62 -6.34 3.80 2.34
C THR A 62 -4.96 4.16 1.80
N ALA A 63 -4.59 5.44 1.90
CA ALA A 63 -3.27 5.94 1.55
C ALA A 63 -2.42 6.18 2.80
N LEU A 64 -1.15 5.77 2.71
CA LEU A 64 -0.13 6.01 3.72
C LEU A 64 1.08 6.64 3.05
N TYR A 65 1.51 7.81 3.52
CA TYR A 65 2.75 8.42 3.06
C TYR A 65 3.95 7.66 3.63
N LEU A 66 4.89 7.28 2.75
CA LEU A 66 6.11 6.58 3.14
C LEU A 66 7.27 7.57 3.22
N ASP A 67 7.55 8.02 4.45
CA ASP A 67 8.68 8.91 4.69
C ASP A 67 10.03 8.15 4.60
N GLY A 68 11.09 8.85 4.22
CA GLY A 68 12.44 8.28 4.13
C GLY A 68 12.73 7.40 2.89
N ILE A 69 11.81 7.29 1.94
CA ILE A 69 12.06 6.67 0.63
C ILE A 69 12.56 7.72 -0.37
N ARG A 70 13.52 7.37 -1.25
CA ARG A 70 14.18 8.30 -2.20
C ARG A 70 13.23 9.11 -3.10
N LYS A 71 11.98 8.66 -3.29
CA LYS A 71 10.91 9.43 -3.96
C LYS A 71 9.71 9.48 -3.03
N SER A 72 8.95 10.57 -3.07
CA SER A 72 7.65 10.64 -2.43
C SER A 72 6.77 9.52 -2.98
N SER A 73 6.51 8.54 -2.13
CA SER A 73 5.76 7.34 -2.46
C SER A 73 4.70 7.10 -1.40
N TYR A 74 3.61 6.50 -1.84
CA TYR A 74 2.49 6.20 -0.99
C TYR A 74 2.19 4.72 -1.08
N LEU A 75 1.93 4.09 0.06
CA LEU A 75 1.32 2.77 0.11
C LEU A 75 -0.19 2.95 0.03
N ILE A 76 -0.79 2.26 -0.92
CA ILE A 76 -2.22 2.16 -1.09
C ILE A 76 -2.64 0.77 -0.67
N VAL A 77 -3.62 0.71 0.22
CA VAL A 77 -4.27 -0.51 0.69
C VAL A 77 -5.72 -0.48 0.23
N LEU A 78 -6.14 -1.50 -0.51
CA LEU A 78 -7.54 -1.67 -0.92
C LEU A 78 -8.24 -2.68 -0.03
N GLY A 79 -9.49 -2.37 0.33
CA GLY A 79 -10.32 -3.14 1.23
C GLY A 79 -10.13 -2.75 2.70
N GLU A 80 -10.83 -3.48 3.56
CA GLU A 80 -10.70 -3.34 5.01
C GLU A 80 -9.47 -4.11 5.50
N PHE A 81 -8.70 -3.47 6.38
CA PHE A 81 -7.56 -4.11 7.04
C PHE A 81 -8.04 -4.78 8.33
N LEU A 82 -8.24 -6.10 8.27
CA LEU A 82 -8.73 -6.90 9.40
C LEU A 82 -7.58 -7.47 10.23
N GLU A 83 -7.89 -7.97 11.43
CA GLU A 83 -6.90 -8.53 12.36
C GLU A 83 -6.16 -9.73 11.77
N ASP A 84 -6.86 -10.64 11.08
CA ASP A 84 -6.25 -11.80 10.41
C ASP A 84 -5.23 -11.38 9.35
N ASN A 85 -5.51 -10.32 8.60
CA ASN A 85 -4.60 -9.74 7.62
C ASN A 85 -3.31 -9.23 8.29
N ALA A 86 -3.42 -8.69 9.51
CA ALA A 86 -2.28 -8.23 10.29
C ALA A 86 -1.37 -9.39 10.70
N TYR A 87 -1.95 -10.50 11.20
CA TYR A 87 -1.16 -11.69 11.57
C TYR A 87 -0.50 -12.33 10.36
N ARG A 88 -1.20 -12.42 9.21
CA ARG A 88 -0.60 -12.89 7.96
C ARG A 88 0.56 -12.01 7.52
N LEU A 89 0.39 -10.68 7.59
CA LEU A 89 1.46 -9.73 7.28
C LEU A 89 2.69 -9.90 8.16
N LEU A 90 2.49 -10.03 9.48
CA LEU A 90 3.59 -10.27 10.42
C LEU A 90 4.32 -11.59 10.11
N LYS A 91 3.57 -12.68 9.90
CA LYS A 91 4.11 -13.99 9.53
C LYS A 91 4.94 -13.90 8.24
N THR A 92 4.38 -13.33 7.18
CA THR A 92 5.06 -13.17 5.88
C THR A 92 6.33 -12.33 6.00
N VAL A 93 6.29 -11.22 6.74
CA VAL A 93 7.47 -10.37 6.93
C VAL A 93 8.59 -11.14 7.63
N ILE A 94 8.27 -11.91 8.68
CA ILE A 94 9.25 -12.72 9.41
C ILE A 94 9.84 -13.81 8.51
N GLU A 95 9.00 -14.59 7.83
CA GLU A 95 9.44 -15.66 6.92
C GLU A 95 10.32 -15.11 5.78
N SER A 96 9.97 -13.93 5.25
CA SER A 96 10.78 -13.27 4.22
C SER A 96 12.15 -12.83 4.72
N HIS A 97 12.32 -12.53 6.01
CA HIS A 97 13.63 -12.18 6.58
C HIS A 97 14.48 -13.42 6.84
N GLU A 98 13.91 -14.53 7.30
CA GLU A 98 14.64 -15.80 7.44
C GLU A 98 15.15 -16.32 6.09
N ALA A 99 14.38 -16.19 5.01
CA ALA A 99 14.81 -16.60 3.66
C ALA A 99 15.98 -15.76 3.09
N ASN A 100 16.32 -14.63 3.71
CA ASN A 100 17.41 -13.75 3.30
C ASN A 100 18.67 -13.87 4.18
N LEU A 101 18.68 -14.80 5.16
CA LEU A 101 19.82 -15.14 6.02
C LEU A 101 20.48 -16.45 5.56
#